data_AF-A0A3M0C3H7-F1
#
_entry.id   AF-A0A3M0C3H7-F1
#
_cell.length_a   1.000
_cell.length_b   1.000
_cell.length_c   1.000
_cell.angle_alpha   90.00
_cell.angle_beta   90.00
_cell.angle_gamma   90.00
#
_symmetry.space_group_name_H-M   'P 1'
#
loop_
_entity.id
_entity.type
_entity.pdbx_description
1 polymer ?
#
loop_
_entity_poly.entity_id
_entity_poly.type
_entity_poly.pdbx_seq_one_letter_code
_entity_poly.pdbx_strand_id
1 'polypeptide(L)'
;MADFTKAGSDRGDFEKQLKHHLISANYTYHAYMANIDDLTEEELKADLEEYLDQISMEIIPLIKMAESLEEEKFIEKALKIKEIYNNLVDEIKARLETK
;
A
#
# COMPACT_ATOMS: atom_id res chain seq x y z
N MET A 1 33.51 13.17 -10.24
CA MET A 1 32.36 13.92 -10.76
C MET A 1 31.15 13.01 -10.56
N ALA A 2 30.28 13.30 -9.60
CA ALA A 2 29.10 12.48 -9.35
C ALA A 2 28.18 12.57 -10.56
N ASP A 3 27.72 11.43 -11.06
CA ASP A 3 26.98 11.33 -12.31
C ASP A 3 25.51 11.70 -12.06
N PHE A 4 25.22 13.00 -12.12
CA PHE A 4 23.88 13.57 -11.85
C PHE A 4 22.77 13.00 -12.75
N THR A 5 23.14 12.34 -13.86
CA THR A 5 22.20 11.69 -14.78
C THR A 5 21.54 10.45 -14.17
N LYS A 6 22.24 9.69 -13.31
CA LYS A 6 21.71 8.47 -12.67
C LYS A 6 20.70 8.79 -11.57
N ALA A 7 20.99 9.79 -10.74
CA ALA A 7 20.11 10.20 -9.65
C ALA A 7 18.72 10.67 -10.12
N GLY A 8 18.64 11.28 -11.31
CA GLY A 8 17.37 11.65 -11.94
C GLY A 8 16.58 10.43 -12.47
N SER A 9 17.28 9.40 -12.95
CA SER A 9 16.66 8.17 -13.44
C SER A 9 16.04 7.35 -12.29
N ASP A 10 16.77 7.22 -11.19
CA ASP A 10 16.32 6.47 -10.00
C ASP A 10 15.05 7.09 -9.39
N ARG A 11 14.98 8.42 -9.34
CA ARG A 11 13.77 9.15 -8.89
C ARG A 11 12.59 8.95 -9.85
N GLY A 12 12.83 8.98 -11.16
CA GLY A 12 11.80 8.75 -12.16
C GLY A 12 11.21 7.34 -12.11
N ASP A 13 12.06 6.34 -11.85
CA ASP A 13 11.61 4.95 -11.74
C ASP A 13 10.89 4.69 -10.42
N PHE A 14 11.34 5.29 -9.31
CA PHE A 14 10.62 5.24 -8.05
C PHE A 14 9.24 5.93 -8.14
N GLU A 15 9.13 7.07 -8.83
CA GLU A 15 7.84 7.72 -9.06
C GLU A 15 6.84 6.83 -9.80
N LYS A 16 7.30 6.09 -10.82
CA LYS A 16 6.47 5.11 -11.54
C LYS A 16 6.06 3.97 -10.63
N GLN A 17 6.98 3.45 -9.81
CA GLN A 17 6.69 2.40 -8.84
C GLN A 17 5.59 2.85 -7.86
N LEU A 18 5.72 4.03 -7.26
CA LEU A 18 4.69 4.60 -6.38
C LEU A 18 3.33 4.72 -7.09
N LYS A 19 3.33 5.18 -8.35
CA LYS A 19 2.10 5.28 -9.14
C LYS A 19 1.45 3.91 -9.37
N HIS A 20 2.24 2.89 -9.70
CA HIS A 20 1.72 1.53 -9.90
C HIS A 20 1.17 0.94 -8.60
N HIS A 21 1.88 1.09 -7.47
CA HIS A 21 1.38 0.63 -6.17
C HIS A 21 0.09 1.34 -5.78
N LEU A 22 -0.01 2.66 -6.02
CA LEU A 22 -1.24 3.40 -5.73
C LEU A 22 -2.42 2.90 -6.56
N ILE A 23 -2.22 2.65 -7.87
CA ILE A 23 -3.27 2.08 -8.72
C ILE A 23 -3.67 0.69 -8.23
N SER A 24 -2.68 -0.15 -7.92
CA SER A 24 -2.91 -1.51 -7.41
C SER A 24 -3.69 -1.50 -6.10
N ALA A 25 -3.28 -0.66 -5.13
CA ALA A 25 -3.95 -0.56 -3.84
C ALA A 25 -5.42 -0.16 -3.97
N ASN A 26 -5.73 0.83 -4.82
CA ASN A 26 -7.12 1.23 -5.08
C ASN A 26 -7.92 0.08 -5.73
N TYR A 27 -7.33 -0.62 -6.70
CA TYR A 27 -7.99 -1.75 -7.34
C TYR A 27 -8.26 -2.87 -6.34
N THR A 28 -7.27 -3.25 -5.54
CA THR A 28 -7.40 -4.26 -4.48
C THR A 28 -8.51 -3.88 -3.51
N TYR A 29 -8.52 -2.65 -2.99
CA TYR A 29 -9.55 -2.19 -2.07
C TYR A 29 -10.96 -2.32 -2.69
N HIS A 30 -11.17 -1.78 -3.90
CA HIS A 30 -12.49 -1.84 -4.53
C HIS A 30 -12.93 -3.26 -4.88
N ALA A 31 -12.01 -4.10 -5.37
CA ALA A 31 -12.30 -5.50 -5.68
C ALA A 31 -12.64 -6.29 -4.41
N TYR A 32 -11.93 -6.03 -3.31
CA TYR A 32 -12.18 -6.68 -2.04
C TYR A 32 -13.51 -6.26 -1.43
N MET A 33 -13.77 -4.94 -1.34
CA MET A 33 -15.06 -4.41 -0.85
C MET A 33 -16.26 -4.92 -1.65
N ALA A 34 -16.10 -5.21 -2.94
CA ALA A 34 -17.19 -5.76 -3.75
C ALA A 34 -17.58 -7.20 -3.36
N ASN A 35 -16.70 -7.95 -2.70
CA ASN A 35 -16.90 -9.37 -2.37
C ASN A 35 -16.77 -9.68 -0.86
N ILE A 36 -16.43 -8.68 -0.03
CA ILE A 36 -16.19 -8.87 1.42
C ILE A 36 -17.37 -9.52 2.14
N ASP A 37 -18.59 -9.34 1.61
CA ASP A 37 -19.78 -9.90 2.21
C ASP A 37 -19.92 -11.41 2.07
N ASP A 38 -19.33 -11.96 1.01
CA ASP A 38 -19.40 -13.38 0.66
C ASP A 38 -18.30 -14.20 1.34
N LEU A 39 -17.30 -13.53 1.93
CA LEU A 39 -16.17 -14.19 2.60
C LEU A 39 -16.59 -14.80 3.94
N THR A 40 -16.03 -15.95 4.26
CA THR A 40 -16.14 -16.61 5.55
C THR A 40 -15.27 -15.93 6.61
N GLU A 41 -15.51 -16.24 7.89
CA GLU A 41 -14.69 -15.71 8.99
C GLU A 41 -13.22 -16.16 8.89
N GLU A 42 -12.97 -17.40 8.44
CA GLU A 42 -11.62 -17.93 8.26
C GLU A 42 -10.88 -17.22 7.13
N GLU A 43 -11.56 -16.97 6.00
CA GLU A 43 -10.99 -16.20 4.88
C GLU A 43 -10.67 -14.76 5.30
N LEU A 44 -11.59 -14.07 5.99
CA LEU A 44 -11.36 -12.72 6.49
C LEU A 44 -10.16 -12.64 7.44
N LYS A 45 -9.96 -13.66 8.29
CA LYS A 45 -8.79 -13.72 9.20
C LYS A 45 -7.49 -13.93 8.44
N ALA A 46 -7.47 -14.82 7.46
CA ALA A 46 -6.29 -15.06 6.63
C ALA A 46 -5.93 -13.79 5.83
N ASP A 47 -6.92 -13.15 5.21
CA ASP A 47 -6.73 -11.91 4.46
C ASP A 47 -6.23 -10.77 5.36
N LEU A 48 -6.76 -10.67 6.59
CA LEU A 48 -6.30 -9.68 7.57
C LEU A 48 -4.81 -9.83 7.86
N GLU A 49 -4.34 -11.07 8.09
CA GLU A 49 -2.92 -11.34 8.31
C GLU A 49 -2.09 -10.98 7.07
N GLU A 50 -2.54 -11.36 5.87
CA GLU A 50 -1.84 -11.06 4.61
C GLU A 50 -1.70 -9.55 4.38
N TYR A 51 -2.76 -8.76 4.58
CA TYR A 51 -2.69 -7.31 4.39
C TYR A 51 -1.85 -6.61 5.46
N LEU A 52 -1.86 -7.09 6.71
CA LEU A 52 -0.97 -6.59 7.75
C LEU A 52 0.50 -6.87 7.41
N ASP A 53 0.80 -8.07 6.91
CA ASP A 53 2.12 -8.44 6.44
C ASP A 53 2.55 -7.57 5.26
N GLN A 54 1.66 -7.35 4.27
CA GLN A 54 1.94 -6.48 3.14
C GLN A 54 2.25 -5.04 3.56
N ILE A 55 1.50 -4.48 4.53
CA ILE A 55 1.81 -3.16 5.10
C ILE A 55 3.23 -3.16 5.68
N SER A 56 3.58 -4.18 6.45
CA SER A 56 4.86 -4.23 7.17
C SER A 56 6.06 -4.47 6.27
N MET A 57 5.93 -5.38 5.29
CA MET A 57 7.02 -5.89 4.46
C MET A 57 7.20 -5.09 3.17
N GLU A 58 6.15 -4.45 2.65
CA GLU A 58 6.20 -3.72 1.39
C GLU A 58 5.98 -2.22 1.58
N ILE A 59 4.89 -1.83 2.24
CA ILE A 59 4.45 -0.42 2.27
C ILE A 59 5.31 0.43 3.22
N ILE A 60 5.68 -0.09 4.40
CA ILE A 60 6.57 0.62 5.32
C ILE A 60 7.96 0.86 4.69
N PRO A 61 8.62 -0.14 4.06
CA PRO A 61 9.86 0.11 3.31
C PRO A 61 9.73 1.15 2.20
N LEU A 62 8.62 1.13 1.47
CA LEU A 62 8.32 2.11 0.42
C LEU A 62 8.26 3.54 0.98
N ILE A 63 7.63 3.74 2.14
CA ILE A 63 7.60 5.04 2.84
C ILE A 63 9.01 5.46 3.25
N LYS A 64 9.78 4.57 3.88
CA LYS A 64 11.16 4.87 4.31
C LYS A 64 12.05 5.24 3.13
N MET A 65 11.85 4.61 1.98
CA MET A 65 12.56 4.95 0.74
C MET A 65 12.13 6.31 0.20
N ALA A 66 10.85 6.66 0.29
CA ALA A 66 10.38 7.99 -0.08
C ALA A 66 10.95 9.07 0.85
N GLU A 67 11.02 8.80 2.16
CA GLU A 67 11.61 9.69 3.17
C GLU A 67 13.11 9.90 2.92
N SER A 68 13.85 8.86 2.54
CA SER A 68 15.30 8.97 2.27
C SER A 68 15.64 9.74 1.00
N LEU A 69 14.67 9.92 0.09
CA LEU A 69 14.82 10.75 -1.10
C LEU A 69 14.52 12.23 -0.83
N GLU A 70 13.98 12.57 0.35
CA GLU A 70 13.63 13.93 0.79
C GLU A 70 12.68 14.67 -0.17
N GLU A 71 11.80 13.91 -0.85
CA GLU A 71 10.85 14.42 -1.83
C GLU A 71 9.43 14.28 -1.29
N GLU A 72 8.82 15.39 -0.86
CA GLU A 72 7.50 15.43 -0.21
C GLU A 72 6.41 14.73 -1.05
N LYS A 73 6.41 14.95 -2.37
CA LYS A 73 5.49 14.28 -3.31
C LYS A 73 5.55 12.75 -3.26
N PHE A 74 6.70 12.17 -2.95
CA PHE A 74 6.88 10.72 -2.85
C PHE A 74 6.37 10.21 -1.51
N ILE A 75 6.66 10.94 -0.43
CA ILE A 75 6.19 10.63 0.91
C ILE A 75 4.66 10.64 0.93
N GLU A 76 4.03 11.68 0.39
CA GLU A 76 2.58 11.80 0.28
C GLU A 76 1.94 10.60 -0.45
N LYS A 77 2.52 10.20 -1.59
CA LYS A 77 2.02 9.06 -2.37
C LYS A 77 2.17 7.74 -1.60
N ALA A 78 3.31 7.53 -0.96
CA ALA A 78 3.57 6.34 -0.16
C ALA A 78 2.63 6.24 1.06
N LEU A 79 2.39 7.36 1.75
CA LEU A 79 1.44 7.43 2.85
C LEU A 79 0.00 7.18 2.38
N LYS A 80 -0.39 7.68 1.21
CA LYS A 80 -1.70 7.41 0.63
C LYS A 80 -1.91 5.93 0.29
N ILE A 81 -0.88 5.23 -0.15
CA ILE A 81 -0.93 3.78 -0.33
C ILE A 81 -1.21 3.09 1.01
N LYS A 82 -0.46 3.46 2.05
CA LYS A 82 -0.68 2.93 3.40
C LYS A 82 -2.08 3.19 3.94
N GLU A 83 -2.62 4.39 3.70
CA GLU A 83 -3.99 4.75 4.09
C GLU A 83 -5.01 3.79 3.47
N ILE A 84 -4.89 3.46 2.19
CA ILE A 84 -5.81 2.52 1.52
C ILE A 84 -5.75 1.13 2.15
N TYR A 85 -4.54 0.62 2.42
CA TYR A 85 -4.39 -0.69 3.07
C TYR A 85 -4.87 -0.70 4.53
N ASN A 86 -4.65 0.40 5.26
CA ASN A 86 -5.20 0.53 6.61
C ASN A 86 -6.73 0.52 6.59
N ASN A 87 -7.35 1.26 5.67
CA ASN A 87 -8.80 1.25 5.50
C ASN A 87 -9.30 -0.15 5.16
N LEU A 88 -8.61 -0.89 4.28
CA LEU A 88 -8.95 -2.29 3.98
C LEU A 88 -8.93 -3.17 5.23
N VAL A 89 -7.86 -3.07 6.03
CA VAL A 89 -7.70 -3.78 7.30
C VAL A 89 -8.82 -3.44 8.29
N ASP A 90 -9.19 -2.16 8.39
CA ASP A 90 -10.22 -1.70 9.31
C ASP A 90 -11.61 -2.21 8.91
N GLU A 91 -11.92 -2.25 7.60
CA GLU A 91 -13.16 -2.85 7.09
C GLU A 91 -13.22 -4.36 7.35
N ILE A 92 -12.11 -5.08 7.18
CA ILE A 92 -12.03 -6.52 7.50
C ILE A 92 -12.29 -6.76 8.99
N LYS A 93 -11.66 -5.97 9.87
CA LYS A 93 -11.88 -6.07 11.32
C LYS A 93 -13.32 -5.78 11.69
N ALA A 94 -13.91 -4.70 11.15
CA ALA A 94 -15.32 -4.37 11.37
C ALA A 94 -16.23 -5.52 10.93
N ARG A 95 -15.91 -6.18 9.81
CA ARG A 95 -16.66 -7.35 9.33
C ARG A 95 -16.55 -8.53 10.30
N LEU A 96 -15.36 -8.82 10.81
CA LEU A 96 -15.12 -9.89 11.79
C LEU A 96 -15.85 -9.64 13.11
N GLU A 97 -16.02 -8.39 13.55
CA GLU A 97 -16.78 -8.06 14.77
C GLU A 97 -18.29 -8.25 14.62
N THR A 98 -18.80 -8.27 13.38
CA THR A 98 -20.24 -8.35 13.08
C THR A 98 -20.70 -9.72 12.57
N LYS A 99 -19.79 -10.67 12.37
CA LYS A 99 -20.10 -12.04 11.94
C LYS A 99 -20.43 -12.98 13.09
#